data_AF-A0A957VQI0-F1
#
_entry.id   AF-A0A957VQI0-F1
#
_cell.length_a   1.000
_cell.length_b   1.000
_cell.length_c   1.000
_cell.angle_alpha   90.00
_cell.angle_beta   90.00
_cell.angle_gamma   90.00
#
_symmetry.space_group_name_H-M   'P 1'
#
loop_
_entity.id
_entity.type
_entity.pdbx_description
1 polymer ?
#
loop_
_entity_poly.entity_id
_entity_poly.type
_entity_poly.pdbx_seq_one_letter_code
_entity_poly.pdbx_strand_id
1 'polypeptide(L)'
;IGLPPKTVYACLGETALLAMDGRFEDYTLGRNIDMERVKEIWRLFKKHGFQLAGLRSFEEYITETDVVAKRKLAEALRRDPARFAREQQVAAAKLADIPIMAKGVRASNDGGKKRIALAAAIAVAAMLIGGRLRRTKRDA
;
A
#
# COMPACT_ATOMS: atom_id res chain seq x y z
N ILE A 1 1.03 -19.24 -17.35
CA ILE A 1 0.98 -18.18 -16.31
C ILE A 1 -0.41 -17.55 -16.12
N GLY A 2 -1.51 -18.17 -16.59
CA GLY A 2 -2.87 -17.65 -16.34
C GLY A 2 -3.22 -16.34 -17.05
N LEU A 3 -2.43 -15.93 -18.04
CA LEU A 3 -2.69 -14.73 -18.82
C LEU A 3 -3.39 -15.08 -20.13
N PRO A 4 -4.18 -14.14 -20.69
CA PRO A 4 -4.75 -14.30 -22.02
C PRO A 4 -3.69 -14.61 -23.08
N PRO A 5 -4.08 -15.24 -24.21
CA PRO A 5 -3.14 -15.52 -25.30
C PRO A 5 -2.35 -14.28 -25.72
N LYS A 6 -1.08 -14.48 -26.10
CA LYS A 6 -0.16 -13.42 -26.54
C LYS A 6 0.07 -12.32 -25.50
N THR A 7 -0.10 -12.63 -24.22
CA THR A 7 0.13 -11.70 -23.10
C THR A 7 1.12 -12.28 -22.10
N VAL A 8 2.07 -11.47 -21.65
CA VAL A 8 3.06 -11.82 -20.62
C VAL A 8 3.19 -10.68 -19.62
N TYR A 9 3.66 -10.99 -18.41
CA TYR A 9 4.05 -9.95 -17.46
C TYR A 9 5.24 -9.14 -18.00
N ALA A 10 5.32 -7.87 -17.63
CA ALA A 10 6.36 -6.96 -18.11
C ALA A 10 7.79 -7.46 -17.87
N CYS A 11 8.06 -8.11 -16.73
CA CYS A 11 9.37 -8.68 -16.42
C CYS A 11 9.78 -9.81 -17.38
N LEU A 12 8.83 -10.68 -17.76
CA LEU A 12 9.07 -11.73 -18.77
C LEU A 12 9.20 -11.12 -20.17
N GLY A 13 8.45 -10.06 -20.45
CA GLY A 13 8.57 -9.28 -21.68
C GLY A 13 9.96 -8.67 -21.86
N GLU A 14 10.53 -8.06 -20.81
CA GLU A 14 11.90 -7.52 -20.82
C GLU A 14 12.92 -8.61 -21.17
N THR A 15 12.82 -9.77 -20.51
CA THR A 15 13.71 -10.90 -20.76
C THR A 15 13.64 -11.36 -22.23
N ALA A 16 12.44 -11.47 -22.79
CA ALA A 16 12.24 -11.84 -24.18
C ALA A 16 12.83 -10.80 -25.14
N LEU A 17 12.60 -9.51 -24.89
CA LEU A 17 13.12 -8.42 -25.72
C LEU A 17 14.65 -8.40 -25.76
N LEU A 18 15.31 -8.57 -24.62
CA LEU A 18 16.77 -8.64 -24.55
C LEU A 18 17.31 -9.85 -25.31
N ALA A 19 16.69 -11.02 -25.13
CA ALA A 19 17.09 -12.23 -25.85
C ALA A 19 16.91 -12.11 -27.37
N MET A 20 15.84 -11.46 -27.84
CA MET A 20 15.61 -11.19 -29.27
C MET A 20 16.65 -10.23 -29.87
N ASP A 21 17.31 -9.43 -29.03
CA ASP A 21 18.42 -8.54 -29.40
C ASP A 21 19.80 -9.17 -29.15
N GLY A 22 19.84 -10.44 -28.73
CA GLY A 22 21.08 -11.17 -28.43
C GLY A 22 21.79 -10.70 -27.16
N ARG A 23 21.07 -10.06 -26.24
CA ARG A 23 21.61 -9.50 -24.99
C ARG A 23 21.27 -10.42 -23.82
N PHE A 24 22.31 -10.89 -23.14
CA PHE A 24 22.21 -11.83 -22.02
C PHE A 24 22.88 -11.22 -20.79
N GLU A 25 22.23 -10.20 -20.22
CA GLU A 25 22.75 -9.41 -19.12
C GLU A 25 21.68 -9.16 -18.06
N ASP A 26 22.11 -8.88 -16.84
CA ASP A 26 21.23 -8.45 -15.76
C ASP A 26 20.83 -6.98 -15.97
N TYR A 27 19.73 -6.79 -16.68
CA TYR A 27 19.36 -5.47 -17.18
C TYR A 27 18.63 -4.60 -16.15
N THR A 28 17.58 -5.10 -15.50
CA THR A 28 16.89 -4.38 -14.43
C THR A 28 17.05 -5.14 -13.11
N LEU A 29 17.77 -4.53 -12.14
CA LEU A 29 17.96 -5.09 -10.80
C LEU A 29 17.61 -4.09 -9.70
N GLY A 30 16.78 -4.52 -8.76
CA GLY A 30 16.45 -3.75 -7.57
C GLY A 30 15.53 -2.56 -7.82
N ARG A 31 15.61 -1.55 -6.94
CA ARG A 31 14.70 -0.39 -6.92
C ARG A 31 15.22 0.84 -7.68
N ASN A 32 16.47 0.79 -8.12
CA ASN A 32 17.11 1.90 -8.84
C ASN A 32 16.92 1.68 -10.34
N ILE A 33 15.89 2.30 -10.89
CA ILE A 33 15.55 2.20 -12.31
C ILE A 33 16.04 3.46 -13.03
N ASP A 34 16.96 3.29 -13.97
CA ASP A 34 17.43 4.36 -14.84
C ASP A 34 16.40 4.63 -15.95
N MET A 35 16.08 5.91 -16.16
CA MET A 35 15.15 6.35 -17.19
C MET A 35 15.65 6.04 -18.61
N GLU A 36 16.96 6.09 -18.87
CA GLU A 36 17.49 5.75 -20.20
C GLU A 36 17.33 4.26 -20.49
N ARG A 37 17.45 3.39 -19.47
CA ARG A 37 17.18 1.95 -19.61
C ARG A 37 15.71 1.68 -19.93
N VAL A 38 14.79 2.39 -19.28
CA VAL A 38 13.35 2.29 -19.60
C VAL A 38 13.09 2.65 -21.07
N LYS A 39 13.69 3.74 -21.56
CA LYS A 39 13.57 4.16 -22.97
C LYS A 39 14.19 3.15 -23.92
N GLU A 40 15.30 2.51 -23.55
CA GLU A 40 15.94 1.48 -24.35
C GLU A 40 15.04 0.23 -24.48
N ILE A 41 14.48 -0.28 -23.38
CA ILE A 41 13.49 -1.37 -23.44
C ILE A 41 12.27 -0.97 -24.26
N TRP A 42 11.82 0.27 -24.17
CA TRP A 42 10.73 0.76 -25.02
C TRP A 42 11.09 0.74 -26.52
N ARG A 43 12.33 1.08 -26.90
CA ARG A 43 12.78 0.97 -28.29
C ARG A 43 12.81 -0.48 -28.75
N LEU A 44 13.30 -1.41 -27.93
CA LEU A 44 13.26 -2.85 -28.23
C LEU A 44 11.82 -3.36 -28.36
N PHE A 45 10.95 -2.96 -27.44
CA PHE A 45 9.52 -3.27 -27.46
C PHE A 45 8.88 -2.87 -28.79
N LYS A 46 9.17 -1.64 -29.28
CA LYS A 46 8.71 -1.17 -30.59
C LYS A 46 9.36 -1.93 -31.75
N LYS A 47 10.68 -2.17 -31.70
CA LYS A 47 11.45 -2.89 -32.72
C LYS A 47 10.90 -4.30 -32.96
N HIS A 48 10.53 -5.01 -31.91
CA HIS A 48 10.05 -6.39 -31.98
C HIS A 48 8.52 -6.52 -32.07
N GLY A 49 7.79 -5.40 -32.25
CA GLY A 49 6.36 -5.42 -32.51
C GLY A 49 5.49 -5.75 -31.30
N PHE A 50 5.99 -5.57 -30.08
CA PHE A 50 5.20 -5.76 -28.87
C PHE A 50 4.14 -4.66 -28.73
N GLN A 51 3.07 -4.98 -28.00
CA GLN A 51 1.96 -4.08 -27.71
C GLN A 51 1.60 -4.14 -26.22
N LEU A 52 1.12 -3.03 -25.68
CA LEU A 52 0.68 -2.97 -24.28
C LEU A 52 -0.67 -3.67 -24.20
N ALA A 53 -0.78 -4.63 -23.29
CA ALA A 53 -2.07 -5.24 -22.99
C ALA A 53 -3.01 -4.22 -22.33
N GLY A 54 -4.32 -4.46 -22.47
CA GLY A 54 -5.33 -3.70 -21.74
C GLY A 54 -5.15 -3.83 -20.23
N LEU A 55 -5.59 -2.81 -19.48
CA LEU A 55 -5.56 -2.84 -18.02
C LEU A 55 -6.43 -3.98 -17.50
N ARG A 56 -5.98 -4.66 -16.44
CA ARG A 56 -6.72 -5.74 -15.79
C ARG A 56 -6.80 -5.53 -14.28
N SER A 57 -7.91 -5.96 -13.69
CA SER A 57 -8.15 -5.96 -12.25
C SER A 57 -8.88 -7.25 -11.88
N PHE A 58 -8.37 -7.99 -10.90
CA PHE A 58 -8.91 -9.31 -10.51
C PHE A 58 -9.12 -10.24 -11.71
N GLU A 59 -8.11 -10.30 -12.58
CA GLU A 59 -8.10 -11.12 -13.81
C GLU A 59 -9.07 -10.70 -14.93
N GLU A 60 -9.90 -9.69 -14.72
CA GLU A 60 -10.80 -9.15 -15.74
C GLU A 60 -10.21 -7.91 -16.42
N TYR A 61 -10.52 -7.72 -17.71
CA TYR A 61 -10.15 -6.49 -18.41
C TYR A 61 -11.00 -5.31 -17.96
N ILE A 62 -10.36 -4.18 -17.71
CA ILE A 62 -11.04 -2.92 -17.43
C ILE A 62 -11.58 -2.38 -18.75
N THR A 63 -12.89 -2.18 -18.80
CA THR A 63 -13.58 -1.65 -19.98
C THR A 63 -13.71 -0.13 -19.92
N GLU A 64 -13.99 0.50 -21.05
CA GLU A 64 -14.32 1.94 -21.08
C GLU A 64 -15.54 2.27 -20.22
N THR A 65 -16.52 1.37 -20.16
CA THR A 65 -17.71 1.52 -19.30
C THR A 65 -17.32 1.60 -17.83
N ASP A 66 -16.36 0.77 -17.39
CA ASP A 66 -15.84 0.82 -16.02
C ASP A 66 -15.17 2.16 -15.74
N VAL A 67 -14.33 2.63 -16.67
CA VAL A 67 -13.63 3.92 -16.55
C VAL A 67 -14.63 5.08 -16.47
N VAL A 68 -15.65 5.10 -17.33
CA VAL A 68 -16.71 6.12 -17.32
C VAL A 68 -17.49 6.10 -16.01
N ALA A 69 -17.86 4.92 -15.52
CA ALA A 69 -18.55 4.78 -14.24
C ALA A 69 -17.71 5.33 -13.07
N LYS A 70 -16.41 5.04 -13.04
CA LYS A 70 -15.50 5.59 -12.01
C LYS A 70 -15.32 7.10 -12.13
N ARG A 71 -15.22 7.65 -13.35
CA ARG A 71 -15.14 9.11 -13.57
C ARG A 71 -16.39 9.82 -13.07
N LYS A 72 -17.58 9.32 -13.41
CA LYS A 72 -18.87 9.87 -12.93
C LYS A 72 -18.96 9.85 -11.41
N LEU A 73 -18.53 8.77 -10.77
CA LEU A 73 -18.48 8.68 -9.31
C LEU A 73 -17.51 9.70 -8.72
N ALA A 74 -16.31 9.83 -9.28
CA ALA A 74 -15.32 10.80 -8.82
C ALA A 74 -15.83 12.24 -8.93
N GLU A 75 -16.50 12.60 -10.02
CA GLU A 75 -17.12 13.92 -10.20
C GLU A 75 -18.25 14.17 -9.21
N ALA A 76 -19.10 13.18 -8.95
CA ALA A 76 -20.16 13.31 -7.94
C ALA A 76 -19.59 13.54 -6.54
N LEU A 77 -18.52 12.84 -6.17
CA LEU A 77 -17.85 13.01 -4.88
C LEU A 77 -17.13 14.36 -4.76
N ARG A 78 -16.52 14.86 -5.85
CA ARG A 78 -15.93 16.21 -5.86
C ARG A 78 -16.96 17.31 -5.66
N ARG A 79 -18.19 17.13 -6.17
CA ARG A 79 -19.29 18.10 -6.02
C ARG A 79 -19.95 18.09 -4.64
N ASP A 80 -19.85 16.99 -3.90
CA ASP A 80 -20.39 16.86 -2.54
C ASP A 80 -19.29 16.42 -1.55
N PRO A 81 -18.53 17.39 -1.00
CA PRO A 81 -17.48 17.11 -0.03
C PRO A 81 -17.98 16.40 1.23
N ALA A 82 -19.22 16.66 1.67
CA ALA A 82 -19.78 16.03 2.85
C ALA A 82 -20.09 14.55 2.61
N ARG A 83 -20.57 14.18 1.41
CA ARG A 83 -20.63 12.77 1.00
C ARG A 83 -19.24 12.16 0.91
N PHE A 84 -18.27 12.84 0.28
CA PHE A 84 -16.92 12.30 0.17
C PHE A 84 -16.29 12.00 1.54
N ALA A 85 -16.45 12.89 2.52
CA ALA A 85 -15.98 12.66 3.89
C ALA A 85 -16.63 11.43 4.54
N ARG A 86 -17.94 11.20 4.32
CA ARG A 86 -18.64 10.01 4.80
C ARG A 86 -18.12 8.73 4.15
N GLU A 87 -17.92 8.73 2.83
CA GLU A 87 -17.37 7.58 2.09
C GLU A 87 -15.93 7.28 2.55
N GLN A 88 -15.13 8.31 2.83
CA GLN A 88 -13.78 8.15 3.39
C GLN A 88 -13.81 7.50 4.78
N GLN A 89 -14.73 7.91 5.66
CA GLN A 89 -14.89 7.29 6.98
C GLN A 89 -15.26 5.82 6.87
N VAL A 90 -16.18 5.47 5.97
CA VAL A 90 -16.57 4.07 5.71
C VAL A 90 -15.40 3.26 5.15
N ALA A 91 -14.65 3.82 4.20
CA ALA A 91 -13.45 3.17 3.65
C ALA A 91 -12.38 2.96 4.73
N ALA A 92 -12.14 3.96 5.59
CA ALA A 92 -11.19 3.86 6.69
C ALA A 92 -11.59 2.78 7.70
N ALA A 93 -12.87 2.68 8.05
CA ALA A 93 -13.38 1.61 8.91
C ALA A 93 -13.15 0.23 8.29
N LYS A 94 -13.50 0.04 7.01
CA LYS A 94 -13.24 -1.22 6.29
C LYS A 94 -11.76 -1.57 6.22
N LEU A 95 -10.89 -0.58 5.98
CA LEU A 95 -9.44 -0.78 5.94
C LEU A 95 -8.89 -1.18 7.32
N ALA A 96 -9.47 -0.69 8.42
CA ALA A 96 -9.07 -1.07 9.77
C ALA A 96 -9.38 -2.55 10.08
N ASP A 97 -10.40 -3.13 9.45
CA ASP A 97 -10.77 -4.54 9.60
C ASP A 97 -9.89 -5.48 8.75
N ILE A 98 -9.18 -4.96 7.75
CA ILE A 98 -8.30 -5.78 6.90
C ILE A 98 -7.02 -6.12 7.68
N PRO A 99 -6.70 -7.41 7.88
CA PRO A 99 -5.49 -7.80 8.57
C PRO A 99 -4.25 -7.32 7.81
N ILE A 100 -3.24 -6.85 8.54
CA ILE A 100 -1.93 -6.49 7.96
C ILE A 100 -1.24 -7.78 7.51
N MET A 101 -1.43 -8.15 6.24
CA MET A 101 -0.90 -9.38 5.66
C MET A 101 0.43 -9.20 4.93
N ALA A 102 1.11 -8.06 5.11
CA ALA A 102 2.38 -7.79 4.44
C ALA A 102 3.48 -8.75 4.94
N LYS A 103 4.02 -9.58 4.04
CA LYS A 103 5.12 -10.51 4.31
C LYS A 103 6.32 -9.74 4.84
N GLY A 104 6.66 -9.95 6.12
CA GLY A 104 7.81 -9.32 6.80
C GLY A 104 7.50 -8.03 7.57
N VAL A 105 6.27 -7.53 7.58
CA VAL A 105 5.86 -6.37 8.41
C VAL A 105 5.15 -6.89 9.66
N ARG A 106 5.83 -6.90 10.81
CA ARG A 106 5.17 -7.15 12.10
C ARG A 106 4.31 -5.95 12.44
N ALA A 107 3.03 -6.17 12.76
CA ALA A 107 2.19 -5.13 13.33
C ALA A 107 2.90 -4.52 14.55
N SER A 108 3.06 -3.20 14.59
CA SER A 108 3.61 -2.53 15.76
C SER A 108 2.64 -2.74 16.93
N ASN A 109 3.08 -3.42 17.98
CA ASN A 109 2.27 -3.65 19.18
C ASN A 109 2.15 -2.35 20.00
N ASP A 110 1.25 -1.46 19.57
CA ASP A 110 0.96 -0.20 20.26
C ASP A 110 0.21 -0.42 21.59
N GLY A 111 -0.44 -1.57 21.75
CA GLY A 111 -1.13 -1.97 22.99
C GLY A 111 -0.18 -2.13 24.18
N GLY A 112 1.05 -2.62 23.96
CA GLY A 112 2.06 -2.72 25.01
C GLY A 112 2.46 -1.37 25.58
N LYS A 113 2.64 -0.36 24.72
CA LYS A 113 3.02 1.00 25.13
C LYS A 113 1.92 1.67 25.97
N LYS A 114 0.65 1.50 25.58
CA LYS A 114 -0.50 2.04 26.33
C LYS A 114 -0.65 1.41 27.71
N ARG A 115 -0.39 0.10 27.86
CA ARG A 115 -0.44 -0.59 29.15
C ARG A 115 0.68 -0.14 30.09
N ILE A 116 1.88 0.07 29.57
CA ILE A 116 3.02 0.60 30.36
C ILE A 116 2.73 2.03 30.82
N ALA A 117 2.21 2.89 29.93
CA ALA A 117 1.84 4.25 30.29
C ALA A 117 0.74 4.30 31.38
N LEU A 118 -0.28 3.44 31.28
CA LEU A 118 -1.33 3.33 32.28
C LEU A 118 -0.79 2.82 33.63
N ALA A 119 0.05 1.79 33.62
CA ALA A 119 0.67 1.26 34.84
C ALA A 119 1.56 2.31 35.54
N ALA A 120 2.33 3.08 34.77
CA ALA A 120 3.13 4.18 35.30
C ALA A 120 2.26 5.28 35.94
N ALA A 121 1.15 5.66 35.30
CA ALA A 121 0.21 6.65 35.84
C ALA A 121 -0.41 6.18 37.17
N ILE A 122 -0.82 4.91 37.26
CA ILE A 122 -1.38 4.33 38.49
C ILE A 122 -0.33 4.31 39.62
N ALA A 123 0.91 3.93 39.32
CA ALA A 123 1.99 3.89 40.31
C ALA A 123 2.30 5.29 40.90
N VAL A 124 2.32 6.32 40.05
CA VAL A 124 2.52 7.71 40.48
C VAL A 124 1.37 8.18 41.38
N ALA A 125 0.12 7.88 41.01
CA ALA A 125 -1.04 8.22 41.84
C ALA A 125 -0.98 7.53 43.22
N ALA A 126 -0.61 6.25 43.27
CA ALA A 126 -0.46 5.51 44.52
C ALA A 126 0.66 6.08 45.42
N MET A 127 1.79 6.50 44.86
CA MET A 127 2.87 7.16 45.62
C MET A 127 2.43 8.51 46.19
N LEU A 128 1.69 9.32 45.43
CA LEU A 128 1.19 10.62 45.92
C LEU A 128 0.19 10.44 47.06
N ILE A 129 -0.71 9.45 46.96
CA ILE A 129 -1.69 9.13 48.00
C ILE A 129 -0.99 8.57 49.25
N GLY A 130 -0.09 7.61 49.08
CA GLY A 130 0.69 7.01 50.17
C GLY A 130 1.61 8.03 50.88
N GLY A 131 2.21 8.95 50.12
CA GLY A 131 3.01 10.05 50.67
C GLY A 131 2.17 11.05 51.47
N ARG A 132 0.92 11.29 51.06
CA ARG A 132 -0.02 12.16 51.80
C ARG A 132 -0.46 11.55 53.12
N LEU A 133 -0.75 10.24 53.13
CA LEU A 133 -1.12 9.46 54.32
C LEU A 133 0.03 9.29 55.31
N ARG A 134 1.29 9.23 54.84
CA ARG A 134 2.47 9.18 55.72
C ARG A 134 2.79 10.51 56.39
N ARG A 135 2.44 11.65 55.76
CA ARG A 135 2.61 12.99 56.36
C ARG A 135 1.60 13.22 57.48
N THR A 136 0.33 12.90 57.26
CA THR A 136 -0.72 13.09 58.27
C THR A 136 -0.56 12.23 59.52
N LYS A 137 0.11 11.07 59.42
CA LYS A 137 0.40 10.17 60.55
C LYS A 137 1.66 10.54 61.34
N ARG A 138 2.44 11.52 60.88
CA ARG A 138 3.66 12.01 61.55
C ARG A 138 3.43 13.31 62.33
N ASP A 139 2.28 13.93 62.11
CA ASP A 139 1.86 15.20 62.72
C ASP A 139 0.73 14.99 63.77
N ALA A 140 0.52 13.74 64.21
CA ALA A 140 -0.37 13.32 65.29
C ALA A 140 0.42 12.49 66.31
#